data_AF-A0AB38WR88-F1
#
_entry.id   AF-A0AB38WR88-F1
#
_cell.length_a   1.000
_cell.length_b   1.000
_cell.length_c   1.000
_cell.angle_alpha   90.00
_cell.angle_beta   90.00
_cell.angle_gamma   90.00
#
_symmetry.space_group_name_H-M   'P 1'
#
loop_
_entity.id
_entity.type
_entity.pdbx_description
1 polymer ?
#
loop_
_entity_poly.entity_id
_entity_poly.type
_entity_poly.pdbx_seq_one_letter_code
_entity_poly.pdbx_strand_id
1 'polypeptide(L)'
;MGLGAVVNATIFTESRWQAVLGLPTAGLLWSFATFLAHSEQVEALGVAKSEALFYVALGGMAQTLLLWLGFTVVIWAMTRAFGGRVPLLRLMTLVSASSLALWVGAPAAAFWINGAPGHTAIAATISLISMALFLHALTRGLSADLHWSFLRAAGAVSAASVFLASFAFLAL
;
A
#
# COMPACT_ATOMS: atom_id res chain seq x y z
N MET A 1 -36.28 -11.72 -13.60
CA MET A 1 -34.82 -11.91 -13.76
C MET A 1 -34.14 -10.81 -12.98
N GLY A 2 -33.72 -11.16 -11.77
CA GLY A 2 -33.68 -10.25 -10.63
C GLY A 2 -32.32 -9.63 -10.34
N LEU A 3 -32.38 -8.57 -9.53
CA LEU A 3 -31.30 -7.78 -8.93
C LEU A 3 -30.01 -8.53 -8.55
N GLY A 4 -30.06 -9.84 -8.28
CA GLY A 4 -28.88 -10.66 -7.99
C GLY A 4 -27.86 -10.76 -9.13
N ALA A 5 -28.28 -10.67 -10.40
CA ALA A 5 -27.35 -10.67 -11.54
C ALA A 5 -26.59 -9.33 -11.67
N VAL A 6 -27.23 -8.22 -11.30
CA VAL A 6 -26.63 -6.88 -11.33
C VAL A 6 -25.66 -6.71 -10.15
N VAL A 7 -26.01 -7.20 -8.96
CA VAL A 7 -25.14 -7.18 -7.77
C VAL A 7 -23.90 -8.04 -7.96
N ASN A 8 -24.02 -9.23 -8.57
CA ASN A 8 -22.83 -10.01 -8.92
C ASN A 8 -21.96 -9.28 -9.95
N ALA A 9 -22.55 -8.67 -10.98
CA ALA A 9 -21.78 -7.94 -11.98
C ALA A 9 -21.03 -6.73 -11.39
N THR A 10 -21.64 -5.96 -10.48
CA THR A 10 -20.96 -4.83 -9.83
C THR A 10 -19.84 -5.27 -8.88
N ILE A 11 -20.01 -6.34 -8.11
CA ILE A 11 -18.97 -6.91 -7.23
C ILE A 11 -17.78 -7.47 -8.05
N PHE A 12 -18.05 -8.07 -9.21
CA PHE A 12 -17.00 -8.52 -10.14
C PHE A 12 -16.25 -7.35 -10.81
N THR A 13 -16.84 -6.16 -10.91
CA THR A 13 -16.19 -4.98 -11.49
C THR A 13 -15.44 -4.12 -10.48
N GLU A 14 -15.97 -3.95 -9.26
CA GLU A 14 -15.30 -3.19 -8.19
C GLU A 14 -13.98 -3.85 -7.76
N SER A 15 -13.96 -5.18 -7.67
CA SER A 15 -12.77 -5.96 -7.34
C SER A 15 -11.63 -5.84 -8.36
N ARG A 16 -11.96 -5.62 -9.65
CA ARG A 16 -10.95 -5.46 -10.71
C ARG A 16 -10.24 -4.11 -10.65
N TRP A 17 -10.99 -3.03 -10.40
CA TRP A 17 -10.40 -1.70 -10.27
C TRP A 17 -9.56 -1.57 -9.01
N GLN A 18 -9.99 -2.16 -7.89
CA GLN A 18 -9.18 -2.20 -6.66
C GLN A 18 -7.88 -2.98 -6.86
N ALA A 19 -7.90 -4.07 -7.65
CA ALA A 19 -6.71 -4.84 -7.98
C ALA A 19 -5.69 -4.07 -8.87
N VAL A 20 -6.13 -3.08 -9.63
CA VAL A 20 -5.27 -2.29 -10.54
C VAL A 20 -4.88 -0.93 -9.94
N LEU A 21 -5.80 -0.27 -9.24
CA LEU A 21 -5.66 1.12 -8.78
C LEU A 21 -5.36 1.24 -7.29
N GLY A 22 -5.46 0.16 -6.51
CA GLY A 22 -5.31 0.20 -5.05
C GLY A 22 -4.00 0.88 -4.60
N LEU A 23 -2.86 0.37 -5.05
CA LEU A 23 -1.56 0.90 -4.64
C LEU A 23 -1.17 2.22 -5.34
N PRO A 24 -1.44 2.42 -6.64
CA PRO A 24 -1.28 3.73 -7.26
C PRO A 24 -2.04 4.84 -6.50
N THR A 25 -3.27 4.56 -6.06
CA THR A 25 -4.06 5.53 -5.27
C THR A 25 -3.38 5.86 -3.95
N ALA A 26 -2.84 4.88 -3.22
CA ALA A 26 -2.09 5.11 -1.99
C ALA A 26 -0.85 6.00 -2.24
N GLY A 27 -0.15 5.79 -3.37
CA GLY A 27 1.00 6.59 -3.77
C GLY A 27 0.67 8.03 -4.11
N LEU A 28 -0.45 8.26 -4.80
CA LEU A 28 -0.96 9.62 -5.03
C LEU A 28 -1.29 10.31 -3.72
N LEU A 29 -2.02 9.65 -2.81
CA LEU A 29 -2.42 10.22 -1.52
C LEU A 29 -1.20 10.54 -0.63
N TRP A 30 -0.18 9.69 -0.64
CA TRP A 30 1.13 9.99 -0.04
C TRP A 30 1.74 11.26 -0.64
N SER A 31 1.77 11.36 -1.97
CA SER A 31 2.37 12.47 -2.69
C SER A 31 1.67 13.79 -2.39
N PHE A 32 0.33 13.78 -2.39
CA PHE A 32 -0.48 14.95 -2.03
C PHE A 32 -0.21 15.41 -0.59
N ALA A 33 -0.19 14.49 0.37
CA ALA A 33 0.10 14.83 1.76
C ALA A 33 1.52 15.35 1.94
N THR A 34 2.50 14.79 1.22
CA THR A 34 3.89 15.26 1.22
C THR A 34 3.99 16.67 0.66
N PHE A 35 3.30 16.95 -0.45
CA PHE A 35 3.24 18.29 -1.02
C PHE A 35 2.62 19.30 -0.05
N LEU A 36 1.51 18.94 0.61
CA LEU A 36 0.88 19.81 1.61
C LEU A 36 1.81 20.11 2.78
N ALA A 37 2.52 19.09 3.28
CA ALA A 37 3.46 19.24 4.39
C ALA A 37 4.65 20.17 4.06
N HIS A 38 5.07 20.25 2.79
CA HIS A 38 6.18 21.09 2.34
C HIS A 38 5.73 22.34 1.57
N SER A 39 4.44 22.67 1.59
CA SER A 39 3.87 23.73 0.74
C SER A 39 4.52 25.10 0.96
N GLU A 40 4.83 25.47 2.19
CA GLU A 40 5.54 26.72 2.53
C GLU A 40 6.97 26.75 1.95
N GLN A 41 7.64 25.60 1.91
CA GLN A 41 9.01 25.49 1.39
C GLN A 41 9.03 25.56 -0.14
N VAL A 42 8.02 24.98 -0.80
CA VAL A 42 7.83 25.08 -2.25
C VAL A 42 7.56 26.53 -2.66
N GLU A 43 6.73 27.26 -1.89
CA GLU A 43 6.48 28.69 -2.11
C GLU A 43 7.77 29.52 -1.95
N ALA A 44 8.58 29.21 -0.92
CA ALA A 44 9.85 29.90 -0.69
C ALA A 44 10.89 29.69 -1.81
N LEU A 45 10.81 28.56 -2.53
CA LEU A 45 11.68 28.25 -3.67
C LEU A 45 11.26 28.94 -4.98
N GLY A 46 10.14 29.67 -4.99
CA GLY A 46 9.64 30.38 -6.17
C GLY A 46 9.14 29.47 -7.29
N VAL A 47 8.96 28.17 -7.02
CA VAL A 47 8.47 27.19 -7.99
C VAL A 47 6.95 27.27 -8.07
N ALA A 48 6.39 27.20 -9.28
CA ALA A 48 4.95 27.17 -9.46
C ALA A 48 4.34 25.94 -8.75
N LYS A 49 3.31 26.14 -7.94
CA LYS A 49 2.66 25.06 -7.16
C LYS A 49 2.21 23.88 -8.01
N SER A 50 1.73 24.14 -9.23
CA SER A 50 1.32 23.11 -10.19
C SER A 50 2.50 22.25 -10.67
N GLU A 51 3.65 22.88 -10.90
CA GLU A 51 4.88 22.21 -11.33
C GLU A 51 5.47 21.36 -10.20
N ALA A 52 5.54 21.92 -8.98
CA ALA A 52 5.97 21.18 -7.80
C ALA A 52 5.05 19.99 -7.49
N LEU A 53 3.73 20.17 -7.57
CA LEU A 53 2.76 19.10 -7.37
C LEU A 53 2.96 17.98 -8.41
N PHE A 54 3.22 18.33 -9.67
CA PHE A 54 3.45 17.35 -10.73
C PHE A 54 4.70 16.51 -10.44
N TYR A 55 5.82 17.14 -10.08
CA TYR A 55 7.05 16.40 -9.76
C TYR A 55 6.91 15.52 -8.52
N VAL A 56 6.26 16.03 -7.46
CA VAL A 56 6.02 15.26 -6.23
C VAL A 56 5.09 14.07 -6.51
N ALA A 57 4.02 14.26 -7.28
CA ALA A 57 3.11 13.19 -7.67
C ALA A 57 3.80 12.13 -8.55
N LEU A 58 4.63 12.55 -9.52
CA LEU A 58 5.37 11.64 -10.38
C LEU A 58 6.39 10.82 -9.57
N GLY A 59 7.16 11.49 -8.70
CA GLY A 59 8.15 10.85 -7.84
C GLY A 59 7.51 9.86 -6.87
N GLY A 60 6.44 10.27 -6.17
CA GLY A 60 5.75 9.39 -5.22
C GLY A 60 5.02 8.23 -5.91
N MET A 61 4.49 8.41 -7.12
CA MET A 61 3.95 7.32 -7.93
C MET A 61 5.04 6.32 -8.33
N ALA A 62 6.18 6.80 -8.84
CA ALA A 62 7.30 5.94 -9.21
C ALA A 62 7.81 5.14 -7.99
N GLN A 63 8.00 5.80 -6.86
CA GLN A 63 8.43 5.16 -5.61
C GLN A 63 7.41 4.11 -5.14
N THR A 64 6.12 4.41 -5.19
CA THR A 64 5.06 3.49 -4.76
C THR A 64 4.98 2.27 -5.67
N LEU A 65 5.13 2.44 -6.99
CA LEU A 65 5.16 1.33 -7.93
C LEU A 65 6.38 0.42 -7.70
N LEU A 66 7.56 1.00 -7.43
CA LEU A 66 8.76 0.23 -7.09
C LEU A 66 8.58 -0.55 -5.79
N LEU A 67 8.06 0.08 -4.74
CA LEU A 67 7.77 -0.57 -3.46
C LEU A 67 6.72 -1.68 -3.61
N TRP A 68 5.68 -1.45 -4.43
CA TRP A 68 4.67 -2.44 -4.73
C TRP A 68 5.26 -3.67 -5.42
N LEU A 69 6.03 -3.47 -6.48
CA LEU A 69 6.67 -4.57 -7.21
C LEU A 69 7.65 -5.33 -6.30
N GLY A 70 8.50 -4.62 -5.57
CA GLY A 70 9.45 -5.20 -4.64
C GLY A 70 8.77 -6.03 -3.56
N PHE A 71 7.77 -5.46 -2.88
CA PHE A 71 7.02 -6.17 -1.84
C PHE A 71 6.29 -7.40 -2.40
N THR A 72 5.70 -7.30 -3.58
CA THR A 72 5.02 -8.44 -4.23
C THR A 72 6.00 -9.58 -4.53
N VAL A 73 7.19 -9.25 -5.06
CA VAL A 73 8.24 -10.26 -5.33
C VAL A 73 8.72 -10.91 -4.04
N VAL A 74 8.91 -10.14 -2.97
CA VAL A 74 9.32 -10.67 -1.66
C VAL A 74 8.25 -11.59 -1.09
N ILE A 75 6.97 -11.19 -1.08
CA ILE A 75 5.89 -12.06 -0.61
C ILE A 75 5.80 -13.31 -1.48
N TRP A 76 6.00 -13.20 -2.79
CA TRP A 76 5.99 -14.35 -3.69
C TRP A 76 7.10 -15.35 -3.32
N ALA A 77 8.31 -14.85 -3.08
CA ALA A 77 9.44 -15.66 -2.64
C ALA A 77 9.18 -16.32 -1.28
N MET A 78 8.67 -15.57 -0.30
CA MET A 78 8.34 -16.12 1.02
C MET A 78 7.21 -17.12 0.94
N THR A 79 6.16 -16.84 0.18
CA THR A 79 5.06 -17.78 -0.06
C THR A 79 5.58 -19.10 -0.64
N ARG A 80 6.52 -19.04 -1.59
CA ARG A 80 7.20 -20.22 -2.15
C ARG A 80 8.05 -20.95 -1.10
N ALA A 81 8.80 -20.23 -0.28
CA ALA A 81 9.61 -20.79 0.80
C ALA A 81 8.76 -21.53 1.84
N PHE A 82 7.56 -21.00 2.13
CA PHE A 82 6.58 -21.66 2.99
C PHE A 82 5.81 -22.78 2.27
N GLY A 83 6.18 -23.17 1.05
CA GLY A 83 5.61 -24.30 0.30
C GLY A 83 4.38 -23.97 -0.56
N GLY A 84 4.10 -22.69 -0.79
CA GLY A 84 2.94 -22.20 -1.53
C GLY A 84 3.24 -22.02 -3.01
N ARG A 85 2.20 -22.09 -3.85
CA ARG A 85 2.32 -21.80 -5.28
C ARG A 85 1.21 -20.86 -5.70
N VAL A 86 1.55 -19.58 -5.83
CA VAL A 86 0.67 -18.53 -6.35
C VAL A 86 1.35 -17.87 -7.55
N PRO A 87 0.67 -17.72 -8.69
CA PRO A 87 1.18 -16.92 -9.81
C PRO A 87 1.47 -15.48 -9.36
N LEU A 88 2.59 -14.89 -9.80
CA LEU A 88 2.99 -13.54 -9.37
C LEU A 88 1.89 -12.50 -9.66
N LEU A 89 1.25 -12.57 -10.83
CA LEU A 89 0.13 -11.68 -11.19
C LEU A 89 -1.05 -11.80 -10.21
N ARG A 90 -1.37 -13.02 -9.77
CA ARG A 90 -2.43 -13.25 -8.79
C ARG A 90 -2.06 -12.62 -7.44
N LEU A 91 -0.80 -12.74 -7.03
CA LEU A 91 -0.31 -12.11 -5.83
C LEU A 91 -0.34 -10.57 -5.94
N MET A 92 0.02 -10.00 -7.08
CA MET A 92 -0.12 -8.55 -7.31
C MET A 92 -1.56 -8.09 -7.12
N THR A 93 -2.54 -8.85 -7.62
CA THR A 93 -3.96 -8.51 -7.42
C THR A 93 -4.38 -8.59 -5.95
N LEU A 94 -3.87 -9.58 -5.19
CA LEU A 94 -4.16 -9.72 -3.77
C LEU A 94 -3.57 -8.57 -2.93
N VAL A 95 -2.32 -8.18 -3.22
CA VAL A 95 -1.66 -7.05 -2.54
C VAL A 95 -2.41 -5.75 -2.85
N SER A 96 -2.76 -5.49 -4.11
CA SER A 96 -3.53 -4.31 -4.48
C SER A 96 -4.92 -4.28 -3.86
N ALA A 97 -5.66 -5.40 -3.88
CA ALA A 97 -6.99 -5.47 -3.26
C ALA A 97 -6.95 -5.25 -1.74
N SER A 98 -5.84 -5.60 -1.10
CA SER A 98 -5.66 -5.40 0.35
C SER A 98 -5.32 -3.95 0.72
N SER A 99 -4.93 -3.11 -0.25
CA SER A 99 -4.34 -1.78 -0.01
C SER A 99 -5.32 -0.68 0.42
N LEU A 100 -6.63 -0.96 0.53
CA LEU A 100 -7.63 0.05 0.83
C LEU A 100 -7.34 0.80 2.14
N ALA A 101 -6.89 0.09 3.19
CA ALA A 101 -6.48 0.73 4.44
C ALA A 101 -5.31 1.70 4.26
N LEU A 102 -4.39 1.41 3.32
CA LEU A 102 -3.24 2.26 3.02
C LEU A 102 -3.66 3.58 2.36
N TRP A 103 -4.88 3.72 1.83
CA TRP A 103 -5.35 5.01 1.29
C TRP A 103 -5.44 6.07 2.38
N VAL A 104 -5.76 5.65 3.61
CA VAL A 104 -5.75 6.54 4.79
C VAL A 104 -4.37 6.51 5.46
N GLY A 105 -3.74 5.33 5.52
CA GLY A 105 -2.44 5.16 6.16
C GLY A 105 -1.30 5.92 5.50
N ALA A 106 -1.29 6.02 4.17
CA ALA A 106 -0.26 6.69 3.39
C ALA A 106 -0.20 8.21 3.65
N PRO A 107 -1.30 8.99 3.53
CA PRO A 107 -1.25 10.40 3.88
C PRO A 107 -0.96 10.62 5.37
N ALA A 108 -1.48 9.78 6.27
CA ALA A 108 -1.16 9.85 7.70
C ALA A 108 0.34 9.64 7.97
N ALA A 109 0.97 8.69 7.26
CA ALA A 109 2.41 8.46 7.34
C ALA A 109 3.21 9.67 6.82
N ALA A 110 2.79 10.27 5.69
CA ALA A 110 3.43 11.46 5.16
C ALA A 110 3.33 12.65 6.13
N PHE A 111 2.18 12.84 6.78
CA PHE A 111 2.02 13.86 7.83
C PHE A 111 2.83 13.56 9.08
N TRP A 112 2.96 12.28 9.47
CA TRP A 112 3.79 11.90 10.60
C TRP A 112 5.27 12.22 10.34
N ILE A 113 5.76 11.91 9.14
CA ILE A 113 7.19 12.07 8.79
C ILE A 113 7.54 13.52 8.49
N ASN A 114 6.65 14.26 7.81
CA ASN A 114 6.97 15.59 7.26
C ASN A 114 6.21 16.74 7.95
N GLY A 115 5.25 16.44 8.82
CA GLY A 115 4.40 17.45 9.44
C GLY A 115 5.07 18.21 10.58
N ALA A 116 4.43 19.32 10.99
CA ALA A 116 4.92 20.16 12.07
C ALA A 116 4.96 19.40 13.44
N PRO A 117 5.96 19.68 14.29
CA PRO A 117 6.06 19.06 15.61
C PRO A 117 4.81 19.33 16.46
N GLY A 118 4.25 18.30 17.09
CA GLY A 118 3.12 18.41 18.03
C GLY A 118 1.82 17.71 17.62
N HIS A 119 1.66 17.31 16.35
CA HIS A 119 0.48 16.57 15.87
C HIS A 119 0.82 15.16 15.32
N THR A 120 2.01 14.67 15.61
CA THR A 120 2.59 13.46 15.00
C THR A 120 2.08 12.15 15.59
N ALA A 121 1.65 12.12 16.86
CA ALA A 121 1.25 10.89 17.54
C ALA A 121 -0.04 10.25 16.98
N ILE A 122 -1.04 11.08 16.65
CA ILE A 122 -2.30 10.61 16.05
C ILE A 122 -2.04 10.10 14.62
N ALA A 123 -1.26 10.85 13.84
CA ALA A 123 -0.88 10.47 12.48
C ALA A 123 -0.09 9.14 12.45
N ALA A 124 0.86 8.97 13.37
CA ALA A 124 1.58 7.71 13.57
C ALA A 124 0.64 6.56 13.91
N THR A 125 -0.30 6.78 14.83
CA THR A 125 -1.28 5.75 15.24
C THR A 125 -2.16 5.32 14.07
N ILE A 126 -2.70 6.27 13.31
CA ILE A 126 -3.52 5.98 12.11
C ILE A 126 -2.72 5.20 11.07
N SER A 127 -1.46 5.60 10.83
CA SER A 127 -0.57 4.92 9.91
C SER A 127 -0.31 3.47 10.31
N LEU A 128 0.02 3.23 11.58
CA LEU A 128 0.30 1.89 12.11
C LEU A 128 -0.94 0.99 12.09
N ILE A 129 -2.12 1.51 12.46
CA ILE A 129 -3.39 0.77 12.37
C ILE A 129 -3.69 0.40 10.92
N SER A 130 -3.54 1.35 10.00
CA SER A 130 -3.78 1.12 8.57
C SER A 130 -2.84 0.07 7.99
N MET A 131 -1.57 0.07 8.41
CA MET A 131 -0.59 -0.96 8.06
C MET A 131 -1.00 -2.33 8.61
N ALA A 132 -1.40 -2.41 9.88
CA ALA A 132 -1.86 -3.66 10.48
C ALA A 132 -3.09 -4.23 9.76
N LEU A 133 -4.05 -3.37 9.38
CA LEU A 133 -5.24 -3.75 8.61
C LEU A 133 -4.88 -4.25 7.22
N PHE A 134 -3.95 -3.59 6.53
CA PHE A 134 -3.41 -4.03 5.24
C PHE A 134 -2.79 -5.43 5.33
N LEU A 135 -1.88 -5.65 6.30
CA LEU A 135 -1.23 -6.94 6.49
C LEU A 135 -2.21 -8.04 6.88
N HIS A 136 -3.22 -7.71 7.70
CA HIS A 136 -4.28 -8.64 8.07
C HIS A 136 -5.14 -9.04 6.86
N ALA A 137 -5.57 -8.07 6.05
CA ALA A 137 -6.34 -8.31 4.83
C ALA A 137 -5.56 -9.17 3.83
N LEU A 138 -4.27 -8.86 3.64
CA LEU A 138 -3.39 -9.64 2.78
C LEU A 138 -3.22 -11.07 3.29
N THR A 139 -3.04 -11.24 4.60
CA THR A 139 -2.93 -12.58 5.23
C THR A 139 -4.20 -13.39 5.03
N ARG A 140 -5.38 -12.78 5.19
CA ARG A 140 -6.67 -13.42 4.91
C ARG A 140 -6.80 -13.80 3.43
N GLY A 141 -6.46 -12.88 2.52
CA GLY A 141 -6.48 -13.13 1.09
C GLY A 141 -5.58 -14.28 0.67
N LEU A 142 -4.34 -14.30 1.18
CA LEU A 142 -3.37 -15.36 0.91
C LEU A 142 -3.80 -16.72 1.50
N SER A 143 -4.32 -16.72 2.72
CA SER A 143 -4.86 -17.92 3.37
C SER A 143 -6.01 -18.54 2.57
N ALA A 144 -6.91 -17.70 2.05
CA ALA A 144 -8.02 -18.15 1.21
C ALA A 144 -7.55 -18.69 -0.15
N ASP A 145 -6.66 -17.97 -0.84
CA ASP A 145 -6.17 -18.32 -2.19
C ASP A 145 -5.35 -19.62 -2.20
N LEU A 146 -4.62 -19.91 -1.12
CA LEU A 146 -3.78 -21.11 -0.96
C LEU A 146 -4.38 -22.23 -0.12
N HIS A 147 -5.59 -22.04 0.43
CA HIS A 147 -6.21 -22.95 1.40
C HIS A 147 -5.30 -23.27 2.59
N TRP A 148 -4.58 -22.25 3.06
CA TRP A 148 -3.66 -22.35 4.19
C TRP A 148 -4.33 -21.99 5.50
N SER A 149 -3.81 -22.53 6.60
CA SER A 149 -4.13 -21.97 7.92
C SER A 149 -3.70 -20.51 7.98
N PHE A 150 -4.48 -19.69 8.68
CA PHE A 150 -4.19 -18.27 8.85
C PHE A 150 -2.78 -18.05 9.41
N LEU A 151 -2.34 -18.89 10.34
CA LEU A 151 -1.01 -18.81 10.95
C LEU A 151 0.13 -19.01 9.93
N ARG A 152 -0.03 -19.93 8.97
CA ARG A 152 0.97 -20.17 7.92
C ARG A 152 1.05 -18.99 6.95
N ALA A 153 -0.11 -18.46 6.55
CA ALA A 153 -0.16 -17.25 5.72
C ALA A 153 0.45 -16.05 6.46
N ALA A 154 0.16 -15.91 7.76
CA ALA A 154 0.70 -14.84 8.59
C ALA A 154 2.22 -14.94 8.69
N GLY A 155 2.78 -16.15 8.79
CA GLY A 155 4.23 -16.37 8.78
C GLY A 155 4.90 -15.92 7.48
N ALA A 156 4.28 -16.19 6.33
CA ALA A 156 4.82 -15.73 5.03
C ALA A 156 4.73 -14.21 4.88
N VAL A 157 3.61 -13.59 5.27
CA VAL A 157 3.40 -12.14 5.19
C VAL A 157 4.30 -11.40 6.19
N SER A 158 4.47 -11.91 7.41
CA SER A 158 5.34 -11.30 8.41
C SER A 158 6.82 -11.41 8.01
N ALA A 159 7.27 -12.56 7.49
CA ALA A 159 8.62 -12.73 6.98
C ALA A 159 8.92 -11.74 5.83
N ALA A 160 7.97 -11.56 4.91
CA ALA A 160 8.11 -10.58 3.84
C ALA A 160 8.17 -9.13 4.35
N SER A 161 7.36 -8.81 5.37
CA SER A 161 7.34 -7.48 5.99
C SER A 161 8.64 -7.18 6.74
N VAL A 162 9.16 -8.15 7.51
CA VAL A 162 10.43 -8.02 8.23
C VAL A 162 11.59 -7.88 7.25
N PHE A 163 11.60 -8.64 6.15
CA PHE A 163 12.61 -8.50 5.10
C PHE A 163 12.61 -7.08 4.51
N LEU A 164 11.44 -6.55 4.16
CA LEU A 164 11.32 -5.21 3.59
C LEU A 164 11.78 -4.13 4.59
N ALA A 165 11.38 -4.26 5.86
CA ALA A 165 11.81 -3.33 6.91
C ALA A 165 13.32 -3.39 7.15
N SER A 166 13.92 -4.58 7.14
CA SER A 166 15.37 -4.76 7.31
C SER A 166 16.15 -4.20 6.13
N PHE A 167 15.66 -4.42 4.90
CA PHE A 167 16.26 -3.86 3.70
C PHE A 167 16.22 -2.33 3.70
N ALA A 168 15.07 -1.74 4.06
CA ALA A 168 14.94 -0.29 4.17
C ALA A 168 15.87 0.29 5.23
N PHE A 169 16.04 -0.39 6.38
CA PHE A 169 16.96 0.03 7.42
C PHE A 169 18.43 -0.06 7.00
N LEU A 170 18.81 -1.10 6.25
CA LEU A 170 20.19 -1.28 5.75
C LEU A 170 20.56 -0.34 4.60
N ALA A 171 19.56 0.20 3.90
CA ALA A 171 19.75 1.14 2.80
C ALA A 171 19.87 2.61 3.26
N LEU A 172 19.69 2.87 4.57
CA LEU A 172 19.83 4.16 5.24
C LEU A 172 21.16 4.24 5.98
#